data_AF-A0A0N7YL96-F1
#
_entry.id   AF-A0A0N7YL96-F1
#
_cell.length_a   1.000
_cell.length_b   1.000
_cell.length_c   1.000
_cell.angle_alpha   90.00
_cell.angle_beta   90.00
_cell.angle_gamma   90.00
#
_symmetry.space_group_name_H-M   'P 1'
#
loop_
_entity.id
_entity.type
_entity.pdbx_description
1 polymer ?
#
loop_
_entity_poly.entity_id
_entity_poly.type
_entity_poly.pdbx_seq_one_letter_code
_entity_poly.pdbx_strand_id
1 'polypeptide(L)' 'MNCYDCAPDHATTAAVAICRNCGAALCHQHAESAPQTVVRVKGVGQSTLPEMARRIMCTICRGAQPA' A
#
# COMPACT_ATOMS: atom_id res chain seq x y z
N MET A 1 9.98 -7.90 11.27
CA MET A 1 9.56 -8.60 10.03
C MET A 1 10.41 -8.06 8.90
N ASN A 2 10.88 -8.90 7.97
CA ASN A 2 11.75 -8.48 6.87
C ASN A 2 10.93 -8.21 5.61
N CYS A 3 11.51 -7.43 4.69
CA CYS A 3 10.91 -7.18 3.40
C CYS A 3 10.80 -8.46 2.59
N TYR A 4 9.59 -8.75 2.10
CA TYR A 4 9.30 -9.92 1.29
C TYR A 4 10.04 -9.89 -0.05
N ASP A 5 10.05 -8.74 -0.72
CA ASP A 5 10.67 -8.58 -2.04
C ASP A 5 12.21 -8.52 -1.99
N CYS A 6 12.81 -8.34 -0.80
CA CYS A 6 14.26 -8.41 -0.59
C CYS A 6 14.79 -9.84 -0.41
N ALA A 7 13.90 -10.84 -0.26
CA ALA A 7 14.29 -12.24 -0.04
C ALA A 7 15.20 -12.85 -1.13
N PRO A 8 15.09 -12.51 -2.43
CA PRO A 8 15.98 -13.05 -3.46
C PRO A 8 17.47 -12.71 -3.23
N ASP A 9 17.76 -11.59 -2.57
CA ASP A 9 19.12 -11.07 -2.31
C ASP A 9 19.71 -11.54 -0.97
N HIS A 10 19.08 -12.49 -0.26
CA HIS A 10 19.42 -12.86 1.12
C HIS A 10 19.41 -11.67 2.10
N ALA A 11 18.74 -10.57 1.74
CA ALA A 11 18.78 -9.35 2.51
C ALA A 11 17.78 -9.39 3.67
N THR A 12 18.27 -9.23 4.90
CA THR A 12 17.46 -9.07 6.12
C THR A 12 16.94 -7.64 6.27
N THR A 13 16.58 -6.99 5.16
CA THR A 13 16.15 -5.60 5.17
C THR A 13 14.84 -5.49 5.96
N ALA A 14 14.83 -4.65 6.99
CA ALA A 14 13.67 -4.46 7.84
C ALA A 14 12.48 -3.91 7.04
N ALA A 15 11.31 -4.50 7.25
CA ALA A 15 10.07 -3.96 6.73
C ALA A 15 9.60 -2.77 7.57
N VAL A 16 9.13 -1.73 6.90
CA VAL A 16 8.60 -0.49 7.49
C VAL A 16 7.12 -0.28 7.17
N ALA A 17 6.56 -1.07 6.25
CA ALA A 17 5.15 -0.99 5.89
C ALA A 17 4.60 -2.35 5.42
N ILE A 18 3.27 -2.42 5.31
CA ILE A 18 2.53 -3.57 4.77
C ILE A 18 1.76 -3.11 3.53
N CYS A 19 1.90 -3.85 2.43
CA CYS A 19 1.08 -3.66 1.23
C CYS A 19 -0.39 -3.86 1.59
N ARG A 20 -1.20 -2.82 1.40
CA ARG A 20 -2.64 -2.90 1.68
C ARG A 20 -3.41 -3.76 0.67
N ASN A 21 -2.77 -4.26 -0.40
CA ASN A 21 -3.41 -5.10 -1.42
C ASN A 21 -3.13 -6.59 -1.21
N CYS A 22 -1.85 -6.99 -1.14
CA CYS A 22 -1.46 -8.40 -1.02
C CYS A 22 -0.92 -8.79 0.37
N GLY A 23 -0.73 -7.83 1.28
CA GLY A 23 -0.23 -8.10 2.64
C GLY A 23 1.28 -8.27 2.77
N ALA A 24 2.05 -8.15 1.68
CA ALA A 24 3.52 -8.24 1.73
C ALA A 24 4.11 -7.16 2.66
N ALA A 25 5.12 -7.55 3.45
CA ALA A 25 5.90 -6.63 4.25
C ALA A 25 7.04 -6.01 3.42
N LEU A 26 7.21 -4.69 3.49
CA LEU A 26 8.03 -3.94 2.53
C LEU A 26 9.01 -3.00 3.23
N CYS A 27 10.23 -2.92 2.71
CA CYS A 27 11.19 -1.87 3.05
C CYS A 27 10.86 -0.57 2.30
N HIS A 28 11.61 0.50 2.57
CA HIS A 28 11.42 1.79 1.88
C HIS A 28 11.55 1.71 0.35
N GLN A 29 12.38 0.81 -0.17
CA GLN A 29 12.59 0.66 -1.61
C GLN A 29 11.43 -0.05 -2.32
N HIS A 30 10.77 -0.98 -1.64
CA HIS A 30 9.68 -1.78 -2.21
C HIS A 30 8.29 -1.25 -1.84
N ALA A 31 8.20 -0.20 -1.02
CA ALA A 31 6.96 0.43 -0.61
C ALA A 31 6.69 1.72 -1.39
N GLU A 32 5.51 1.80 -2.00
CA GLU A 32 5.00 3.01 -2.65
C GLU A 32 3.72 3.50 -1.98
N SER A 33 3.57 4.82 -1.89
CA SER A 33 2.30 5.44 -1.50
C SER A 33 1.45 5.72 -2.74
N ALA A 34 0.21 5.24 -2.73
CA ALA A 34 -0.81 5.59 -3.71
C ALA A 34 -1.92 6.41 -3.03
N PRO A 35 -2.55 7.36 -3.75
CA PRO A 35 -3.74 8.03 -3.26
C PRO A 35 -4.90 7.02 -3.15
N GLN A 36 -5.72 7.16 -2.13
CA GLN A 36 -6.90 6.33 -1.89
C GLN A 36 -8.10 7.22 -1.57
N THR A 37 -9.16 7.10 -2.36
CA THR A 37 -10.45 7.71 -2.05
C THR A 37 -10.98 7.14 -0.75
N VAL A 38 -11.25 7.99 0.24
CA VAL A 38 -11.88 7.56 1.49
C VAL A 38 -13.38 7.71 1.33
N VAL A 39 -14.05 6.56 1.20
CA VAL A 39 -15.51 6.50 1.23
C VAL A 39 -15.94 6.32 2.69
N ARG A 40 -16.69 7.27 3.21
CA ARG A 40 -17.34 7.14 4.52
C ARG A 40 -18.84 7.02 4.30
N VAL A 41 -19.42 5.91 4.76
CA VAL A 41 -20.88 5.76 4.80
C VAL A 41 -21.39 6.63 5.95
N LYS A 42 -22.20 7.64 5.63
CA LYS A 42 -22.87 8.49 6.61
C LYS A 42 -24.38 8.40 6.37
N GLY A 43 -25.07 7.58 7.16
CA GLY A 43 -26.54 7.45 7.10
C GLY A 43 -27.07 7.06 5.72
N VAL A 44 -28.13 7.73 5.25
CA VAL A 44 -28.72 7.57 3.91
C VAL A 44 -27.89 8.29 2.83
N GLY A 45 -26.60 7.95 2.72
CA GLY A 45 -25.74 8.51 1.67
C GLY A 45 -24.28 8.06 1.74
N GLN A 46 -23.68 7.88 0.56
CA GLN A 46 -22.22 7.80 0.42
C GLN A 46 -21.67 9.23 0.37
N SER A 47 -20.76 9.56 1.30
CA SER A 47 -19.95 10.78 1.20
C SER A 47 -18.51 10.38 0.92
N THR A 48 -17.99 10.75 -0.24
CA THR A 48 -16.55 10.78 -0.49
C THR A 48 -15.97 11.98 0.27
N LEU A 49 -14.91 11.74 1.05
CA LEU A 49 -14.16 12.86 1.64
C LEU A 49 -13.38 13.58 0.53
N PRO A 50 -13.27 14.93 0.58
CA PRO A 50 -12.57 15.70 -0.44
C PRO A 50 -11.06 15.44 -0.43
N GLU A 51 -10.50 15.01 0.70
CA GLU A 51 -9.08 14.73 0.85
C GLU A 51 -8.80 13.23 0.61
N MET A 52 -7.88 12.95 -0.32
CA MET A 52 -7.42 11.59 -0.57
C MET A 52 -6.48 11.16 0.55
N ALA A 53 -6.73 9.98 1.13
CA ALA A 53 -5.78 9.38 2.05
C ALA A 53 -4.63 8.70 1.31
N ARG A 54 -3.56 8.36 2.03
CA ARG A 54 -2.49 7.49 1.50
C ARG A 54 -2.80 6.01 1.77
N ARG A 55 -2.54 5.17 0.77
CA ARG A 55 -2.46 3.71 0.87
C ARG A 55 -1.03 3.28 0.53
N ILE A 56 -0.46 2.39 1.34
CA ILE A 56 0.86 1.80 1.02
C ILE A 56 0.67 0.53 0.20
N MET A 57 1.49 0.36 -0.85
CA MET A 57 1.44 -0.74 -1.81
C MET A 57 2.85 -1.20 -2.16
N CYS A 58 3.00 -2.48 -2.57
CA CYS A 58 4.22 -2.92 -3.23
C CYS A 58 4.24 -2.44 -4.68
N THR A 59 5.45 -2.29 -5.23
CA THR A 59 5.70 -1.89 -6.63
C THR A 59 4.94 -2.78 -7.62
N ILE A 60 4.82 -4.09 -7.35
CA ILE A 60 4.08 -5.05 -8.18
C ILE A 60 2.58 -4.72 -8.20
N CYS A 61 1.96 -4.58 -7.02
CA CYS A 61 0.52 -4.25 -6.94
C CYS A 61 0.24 -2.84 -7.45
N ARG A 62 1.20 -1.92 -7.35
CA ARG A 62 1.09 -0.58 -7.90
C ARG A 62 1.09 -0.59 -9.43
N GLY A 63 2.00 -1.35 -10.04
CA GLY A 63 2.06 -1.53 -11.50
C GLY A 63 0.84 -2.25 -12.09
N ALA A 64 0.14 -3.04 -11.28
CA ALA A 64 -1.11 -3.71 -11.68
C ALA A 64 -2.37 -2.83 -11.57
N GLN A 65 -2.29 -1.65 -10.93
CA GLN A 65 -3.43 -0.73 -10.89
C GLN A 65 -3.61 -0.04 -12.26
N PRO A 66 -4.83 0.04 -12.78
CA PRO A 66 -5.12 0.87 -13.95
C PRO A 66 -4.79 2.33 -13.62
N ALA A 67 -4.23 3.03 -14.62
CA ALA A 67 -3.84 4.43 -14.54
C ALA A 67 -5.02 5.37 -14.27
#